data_AF-A0A6J1H3B5-F1
#
_entry.id   AF-A0A6J1H3B5-F1
#
_cell.length_a   1.000
_cell.length_b   1.000
_cell.length_c   1.000
_cell.angle_alpha   90.00
_cell.angle_beta   90.00
_cell.angle_gamma   90.00
#
_symmetry.space_group_name_H-M   'P 1'
#
loop_
_entity.id
_entity.type
_entity.pdbx_description
1 polymer ?
#
loop_
_entity_poly.entity_id
_entity_poly.type
_entity_poly.pdbx_seq_one_letter_code
_entity_poly.pdbx_strand_id
1 'polypeptide(L)'
;MPIEEDVESCGSRATNSSSPHATSRHHRQKLEVYTEVLRRIQESNFHEANLPGFDDELWLHFNRLPARYALDVNVDRAEDVLTHKRLLQLAVDPAKRPVFEVRPVQVYPSANENLFNSSCLDPSMMEDAQSSFNCSIKHGNHPPPTFGSSPSLEARALQAIKYGVEDRDSALNATPCFSRPMHEITFATTDKPKLLSQLTSLLADVGLNIQEAHAFSSVDGFSLDVFVIDGWPFEETEELKRALEKEVSNFKEQCWSEKQSSPALGKHDQNRVESFPSCVEIPTDGTDVWEIDARQLKFENKVGSGSYGDLYRGTYCSQEVAIKVLKPERINEEMLKEFSQEVYIMRKVRHKNVVQLIGACTKPPKLCIVTEFMSRGSIYDFLHKQRGAFNLISLLKVAIDISRGMNYLHQNNIIHRDLKTANLLMDENMVVKVADFGVARVQAQSGVMTAETGTYRWMAPEVIEHKPYDQKADVFSFGIALWELLTGEIPYSSMTPLQAAVGVVQKRLRPVIPKNTHPVLAELLERCWRQDPTERPNFTEILEILKQIADQVENNGEHRRKKDKLSGAVFSAFKKGYH
;
A
#
# COMPACT_ATOMS: atom_id res chain seq x y z
N MET A 1 -19.77 43.56 54.72
CA MET A 1 -20.34 44.11 53.47
C MET A 1 -19.25 44.88 52.75
N PRO A 2 -19.04 44.72 51.44
CA PRO A 2 -19.33 43.59 50.52
C PRO A 2 -18.01 42.86 50.10
N ILE A 3 -17.98 41.56 49.72
CA ILE A 3 -18.34 40.89 48.43
C ILE A 3 -17.41 41.39 47.30
N GLU A 4 -16.55 40.59 46.65
CA GLU A 4 -16.87 39.53 45.66
C GLU A 4 -15.84 38.38 45.58
N GLU A 5 -16.34 37.27 45.07
CA GLU A 5 -15.77 35.94 44.83
C GLU A 5 -14.84 35.89 43.61
N ASP A 6 -13.91 34.93 43.55
CA ASP A 6 -13.88 33.97 42.43
C ASP A 6 -12.89 32.82 42.64
N VAL A 7 -13.27 31.68 42.06
CA VAL A 7 -12.85 30.30 42.31
C VAL A 7 -12.00 29.79 41.14
N GLU A 8 -11.21 28.73 41.40
CA GLU A 8 -10.63 27.71 40.49
C GLU A 8 -9.09 27.61 40.52
N SER A 9 -8.53 26.64 41.24
CA SER A 9 -8.37 25.21 40.90
C SER A 9 -7.22 24.97 39.92
N CYS A 10 -6.03 24.79 40.49
CA CYS A 10 -4.79 24.46 39.78
C CYS A 10 -4.79 23.00 39.32
N GLY A 11 -4.49 22.82 38.03
CA GLY A 11 -4.23 21.52 37.41
C GLY A 11 -2.96 20.84 37.94
N SER A 12 -2.97 19.51 37.89
CA SER A 12 -1.79 18.67 38.12
C SER A 12 -1.55 17.78 36.91
N ARG A 13 -0.41 18.01 36.25
CA ARG A 13 0.19 17.21 35.19
C ARG A 13 0.50 15.78 35.65
N ALA A 14 0.32 14.80 34.77
CA ALA A 14 1.14 13.60 34.72
C ALA A 14 1.61 13.40 33.26
N THR A 15 2.91 13.46 33.07
CA THR A 15 3.65 13.43 31.81
C THR A 15 3.96 12.00 31.37
N ASN A 16 3.58 11.61 30.15
CA ASN A 16 4.13 10.44 29.47
C ASN A 16 4.98 10.92 28.28
N SER A 17 6.28 10.69 28.37
CA SER A 17 7.30 11.06 27.38
C SER A 17 7.43 9.99 26.28
N SER A 18 6.76 10.22 25.15
CA SER A 18 7.21 9.74 23.84
C SER A 18 7.88 10.90 23.11
N SER A 19 8.80 10.64 22.17
CA SER A 19 9.52 11.72 21.47
C SER A 19 8.51 12.69 20.83
N PRO A 20 8.43 13.96 21.25
CA PRO A 20 7.29 14.81 20.90
C PRO A 20 7.24 15.18 19.42
N HIS A 21 8.37 15.12 18.71
CA HIS A 21 8.52 15.84 17.45
C HIS A 21 7.80 15.22 16.24
N ALA A 22 7.65 13.90 16.14
CA ALA A 22 7.01 13.27 14.96
C ALA A 22 5.48 13.23 15.08
N THR A 23 4.96 12.85 16.25
CA THR A 23 3.52 12.87 16.55
C THR A 23 2.98 14.29 16.67
N SER A 24 3.76 15.24 17.24
CA SER A 24 3.33 16.65 17.25
C SER A 24 3.35 17.25 15.85
N ARG A 25 4.26 16.84 14.95
CA ARG A 25 4.32 17.39 13.60
C ARG A 25 3.09 17.01 12.78
N HIS A 26 2.70 15.73 12.78
CA HIS A 26 1.48 15.30 12.07
C HIS A 26 0.20 15.86 12.69
N HIS A 27 0.14 15.96 14.03
CA HIS A 27 -0.98 16.60 14.71
C HIS A 27 -1.07 18.10 14.40
N ARG A 28 0.07 18.80 14.34
CA ARG A 28 0.14 20.22 14.00
C ARG A 28 -0.27 20.47 12.54
N GLN A 29 0.20 19.66 11.59
CA GLN A 29 -0.21 19.75 10.19
C GLN A 29 -1.71 19.48 10.00
N LYS A 30 -2.25 18.50 10.72
CA LYS A 30 -3.68 18.19 10.70
C LYS A 30 -4.51 19.34 11.27
N LEU A 31 -4.01 20.01 12.31
CA LEU A 31 -4.61 21.21 12.89
C LEU A 31 -4.57 22.39 11.91
N GLU A 32 -3.42 22.63 11.26
CA GLU A 32 -3.25 23.69 10.24
C GLU A 32 -4.27 23.53 9.10
N VAL A 33 -4.41 22.33 8.54
CA VAL A 33 -5.37 22.04 7.47
C VAL A 33 -6.81 22.15 7.95
N TYR A 34 -7.12 21.61 9.14
CA TYR A 34 -8.44 21.72 9.74
C TYR A 34 -8.87 23.18 9.91
N THR A 35 -8.00 24.03 10.48
CA THR A 35 -8.29 25.45 10.69
C THR A 35 -8.58 26.15 9.38
N GLU A 36 -7.83 25.81 8.34
CA GLU A 36 -7.97 26.42 7.02
C GLU A 36 -9.23 25.95 6.27
N VAL A 37 -9.61 24.67 6.42
CA VAL A 37 -10.88 24.11 5.93
C VAL A 37 -12.07 24.74 6.67
N LEU A 38 -11.99 24.86 7.99
CA LEU A 38 -13.02 25.48 8.82
C LEU A 38 -13.25 26.94 8.40
N ARG A 39 -12.16 27.71 8.22
CA ARG A 39 -12.21 29.11 7.76
C ARG A 39 -12.94 29.23 6.42
N ARG A 40 -12.57 28.42 5.42
CA ARG A 40 -13.20 28.45 4.09
C ARG A 40 -14.67 28.01 4.11
N ILE A 41 -15.04 27.03 4.93
CA ILE A 41 -16.43 26.61 5.09
C ILE A 41 -17.28 27.74 5.69
N GLN A 42 -16.74 28.45 6.69
CA GLN A 42 -17.41 29.61 7.30
C GLN A 42 -17.57 30.77 6.31
N GLU A 43 -16.55 31.03 5.48
CA GLU A 43 -16.61 32.05 4.42
C GLU A 43 -17.61 31.72 3.31
N SER A 44 -17.83 30.44 3.05
CA SER A 44 -18.76 29.97 2.01
C SER A 44 -20.24 29.97 2.45
N ASN A 45 -20.56 30.44 3.67
CA ASN A 45 -21.92 30.56 4.22
C ASN A 45 -22.76 29.26 4.15
N PHE A 46 -22.14 28.09 4.32
CA PHE A 46 -22.90 26.84 4.42
C PHE A 46 -23.76 26.83 5.70
N HIS A 47 -25.04 26.51 5.57
CA HIS A 47 -25.98 26.49 6.70
C HIS A 47 -25.54 25.55 7.84
N GLU A 48 -24.83 24.45 7.51
CA GLU A 48 -24.30 23.49 8.49
C GLU A 48 -23.16 24.07 9.34
N ALA A 49 -22.42 25.06 8.83
CA ALA A 49 -21.29 25.69 9.51
C ALA A 49 -21.72 26.63 10.66
N ASN A 50 -22.99 27.04 10.67
CA ASN A 50 -23.57 27.94 11.67
C ASN A 50 -24.21 27.18 12.85
N LEU A 51 -24.14 25.84 12.86
CA LEU A 51 -24.67 25.03 13.94
C LEU A 51 -23.71 25.02 15.15
N PRO A 52 -24.22 25.07 16.39
CA PRO A 52 -23.39 25.00 17.58
C PRO A 52 -22.69 23.63 17.67
N GLY A 53 -21.37 23.61 17.87
CA GLY A 53 -20.56 22.38 17.95
C GLY A 53 -20.07 21.82 16.60
N PHE A 54 -20.31 22.54 15.50
CA PHE A 54 -19.85 22.13 14.17
C PHE A 54 -18.32 22.00 14.06
N ASP A 55 -17.59 22.89 14.73
CA ASP A 55 -16.13 22.86 14.85
C ASP A 55 -15.65 21.56 15.52
N ASP A 56 -16.26 21.19 16.65
CA ASP A 56 -15.94 19.94 17.33
C ASP A 56 -16.26 18.71 16.46
N GLU A 57 -17.40 18.71 15.76
CA GLU A 57 -17.76 17.61 14.85
C GLU A 57 -16.83 17.49 13.65
N LEU A 58 -16.40 18.61 13.08
CA LEU A 58 -15.46 18.63 11.97
C LEU A 58 -14.08 18.15 12.44
N TRP A 59 -13.65 18.54 13.64
CA TRP A 59 -12.40 18.06 14.22
C TRP A 59 -12.44 16.55 14.52
N LEU A 60 -13.57 16.03 14.98
CA LEU A 60 -13.79 14.59 15.15
C LEU A 60 -13.70 13.84 13.81
N HIS A 61 -14.24 14.42 12.73
CA HIS A 61 -14.10 13.85 11.37
C HIS A 61 -12.65 13.83 10.88
N PHE A 62 -11.86 14.87 11.16
CA PHE A 62 -10.43 14.80 10.88
C PHE A 62 -9.80 13.68 11.73
N ASN A 63 -10.06 13.64 13.04
CA ASN A 63 -9.43 12.68 13.95
C ASN A 63 -9.78 11.22 13.70
N ARG A 64 -10.97 10.92 13.18
CA ARG A 64 -11.33 9.54 12.82
C ARG A 64 -10.59 9.03 11.58
N LEU A 65 -10.10 9.92 10.72
CA LEU A 65 -9.37 9.57 9.49
C LEU A 65 -7.84 9.67 9.68
N PRO A 66 -7.05 8.91 8.91
CA PRO A 66 -5.59 8.88 9.04
C PRO A 66 -4.96 10.23 8.68
N ALA A 67 -3.76 10.51 9.19
CA ALA A 67 -3.06 11.78 8.95
C ALA A 67 -2.89 12.10 7.45
N ARG A 68 -2.78 11.07 6.59
CA ARG A 68 -2.72 11.23 5.13
C ARG A 68 -3.93 11.97 4.55
N TYR A 69 -5.13 11.74 5.09
CA TYR A 69 -6.34 12.41 4.63
C TYR A 69 -6.18 13.93 4.70
N ALA A 70 -5.65 14.44 5.82
CA ALA A 70 -5.43 15.88 5.98
C ALA A 70 -4.29 16.42 5.08
N LEU A 71 -3.33 15.59 4.67
CA LEU A 71 -2.23 16.02 3.80
C LEU A 71 -2.65 16.05 2.33
N ASP A 72 -3.56 15.16 1.95
CA ASP A 72 -3.95 14.95 0.57
C ASP A 72 -5.20 15.79 0.18
N VAL A 73 -6.04 16.20 1.14
CA VAL A 73 -7.23 17.02 0.88
C VAL A 73 -6.83 18.39 0.32
N ASN A 74 -7.45 18.75 -0.81
CA ASN A 74 -7.35 20.09 -1.36
C ASN A 74 -8.14 21.08 -0.50
N VAL A 75 -7.43 21.97 0.19
CA VAL A 75 -8.03 22.99 1.07
C VAL A 75 -8.94 23.96 0.32
N ASP A 76 -8.71 24.19 -0.97
CA ASP A 76 -9.57 25.06 -1.80
C ASP A 76 -10.95 24.44 -2.07
N ARG A 77 -11.14 23.18 -1.69
CA ARG A 77 -12.36 22.39 -1.84
C ARG A 77 -12.89 21.91 -0.49
N ALA A 78 -12.97 22.83 0.46
CA ALA A 78 -13.35 22.55 1.84
C ALA A 78 -14.75 21.90 1.97
N GLU A 79 -15.66 22.14 1.00
CA GLU A 79 -16.97 21.52 0.93
C GLU A 79 -16.93 20.00 0.69
N ASP A 80 -15.93 19.48 -0.01
CA ASP A 80 -15.81 18.04 -0.28
C ASP A 80 -15.55 17.26 1.03
N VAL A 81 -14.91 17.92 2.00
CA VAL A 81 -14.72 17.37 3.37
C VAL A 81 -16.06 17.17 4.08
N LEU A 82 -17.04 18.05 3.84
CA LEU A 82 -18.39 17.91 4.38
C LEU A 82 -19.13 16.75 3.73
N THR A 83 -18.99 16.62 2.41
CA THR A 83 -19.50 15.45 1.69
C THR A 83 -18.93 14.15 2.28
N HIS A 84 -17.62 14.08 2.51
CA HIS A 84 -17.00 12.91 3.14
C HIS A 84 -17.55 12.61 4.54
N LYS A 85 -17.72 13.65 5.38
CA LYS A 85 -18.32 13.53 6.72
C LYS A 85 -19.75 12.97 6.62
N ARG A 86 -20.57 13.53 5.73
CA ARG A 86 -21.96 13.12 5.51
C ARG A 86 -22.07 11.69 4.99
N LEU A 87 -21.25 11.31 4.01
CA LEU A 87 -21.24 9.96 3.45
C LEU A 87 -20.90 8.92 4.52
N LEU A 88 -19.89 9.17 5.35
CA LEU A 88 -19.55 8.26 6.46
C LEU A 88 -20.63 8.20 7.54
N GLN A 89 -21.35 9.30 7.80
CA GLN A 89 -22.50 9.30 8.72
C GLN A 89 -23.68 8.50 8.16
N LEU A 90 -24.00 8.67 6.87
CA LEU A 90 -25.05 7.90 6.19
C LEU A 90 -24.70 6.41 6.14
N ALA A 91 -23.42 6.09 5.96
CA ALA A 91 -22.93 4.72 5.98
C ALA A 91 -23.06 4.07 7.36
N VAL A 92 -23.39 4.78 8.45
CA VAL A 92 -23.69 4.14 9.74
C VAL A 92 -24.94 3.25 9.64
N ASP A 93 -25.94 3.61 8.84
CA ASP A 93 -27.16 2.82 8.63
C ASP A 93 -26.90 1.62 7.70
N PRO A 94 -27.03 0.36 8.16
CA PRO A 94 -26.81 -0.82 7.33
C PRO A 94 -27.70 -0.90 6.08
N ALA A 95 -28.91 -0.34 6.12
CA ALA A 95 -29.85 -0.38 4.99
C ALA A 95 -29.40 0.52 3.83
N LYS A 96 -28.70 1.61 4.14
CA LYS A 96 -28.24 2.61 3.17
C LYS A 96 -26.90 2.27 2.54
N ARG A 97 -26.16 1.30 3.07
CA ARG A 97 -24.86 0.87 2.52
C ARG A 97 -25.01 0.13 1.19
N PRO A 98 -24.03 0.21 0.28
CA PRO A 98 -22.97 1.23 0.24
C PRO A 98 -23.56 2.61 -0.11
N VAL A 99 -23.08 3.67 0.53
CA VAL A 99 -23.49 5.05 0.22
C VAL A 99 -22.45 5.63 -0.72
N PHE A 100 -22.87 6.32 -1.78
CA PHE A 100 -21.93 6.92 -2.71
C PHE A 100 -22.45 8.24 -3.30
N GLU A 101 -21.51 9.04 -3.80
CA GLU A 101 -21.77 10.30 -4.47
C GLU A 101 -20.91 10.40 -5.73
N VAL A 102 -21.47 11.00 -6.79
CA VAL A 102 -20.83 11.15 -8.10
C VAL A 102 -20.84 12.64 -8.45
N ARG A 103 -19.70 13.17 -8.88
CA ARG A 103 -19.59 14.56 -9.33
C ARG A 103 -18.69 14.69 -10.56
N PRO A 104 -18.88 15.69 -11.43
CA PRO A 104 -17.96 15.95 -12.53
C PRO A 104 -16.71 16.68 -12.02
N VAL A 105 -15.54 16.34 -12.56
CA VAL A 105 -14.25 16.95 -12.21
C VAL A 105 -13.43 17.30 -13.44
N GLN A 106 -12.64 18.37 -13.36
CA GLN A 106 -11.72 18.79 -14.41
C GLN A 106 -10.27 18.77 -13.91
N VAL A 107 -9.38 18.15 -14.67
CA VAL A 107 -7.94 18.18 -14.39
C VAL A 107 -7.32 19.31 -15.21
N TYR A 108 -6.80 20.32 -14.53
CA TYR A 108 -6.05 21.40 -15.16
C TYR A 108 -4.56 21.07 -15.19
N PRO A 109 -3.83 21.41 -16.27
CA PRO A 109 -2.38 21.50 -16.20
C PRO A 109 -1.98 22.61 -15.23
N SER A 110 -1.00 22.35 -14.38
CA SER A 110 -0.33 23.39 -13.59
C SER A 110 0.42 24.34 -14.54
N ALA A 111 -0.26 25.39 -15.01
CA ALA A 111 0.36 26.44 -15.80
C ALA A 111 1.23 27.30 -14.86
N ASN A 112 2.52 27.02 -14.82
CA ASN A 112 3.48 28.06 -14.46
C ASN A 112 3.31 29.19 -15.47
N GLU A 113 2.91 30.38 -15.01
CA GLU A 113 2.59 31.59 -15.79
C GLU A 113 3.74 32.14 -16.67
N ASN A 114 4.84 31.40 -16.87
CA ASN A 114 6.02 31.87 -17.60
C ASN A 114 6.28 31.19 -18.95
N LEU A 115 5.37 30.37 -19.49
CA LEU A 115 5.58 29.73 -20.80
C LEU A 115 5.00 30.46 -22.02
N PHE A 116 4.30 31.60 -21.84
CA PHE A 116 3.82 32.42 -22.97
C PHE A 116 4.75 33.57 -23.37
N ASN A 117 5.86 33.79 -22.66
CA ASN A 117 6.84 34.82 -23.01
C ASN A 117 8.24 34.22 -23.17
N SER A 118 8.47 33.49 -24.26
CA SER A 118 9.83 33.34 -24.80
C SER A 118 9.80 32.94 -26.28
N SER A 119 9.66 33.97 -27.12
CA SER A 119 10.36 34.17 -28.41
C SER A 119 10.94 32.93 -29.10
N CYS A 120 10.29 32.47 -30.16
CA CYS A 120 10.89 31.76 -31.30
C CYS A 120 9.90 31.77 -32.49
N LEU A 121 9.51 32.94 -33.02
CA LEU A 121 8.95 33.01 -34.38
C LEU A 121 9.43 34.28 -35.09
N ASP A 122 9.93 34.06 -36.29
CA ASP A 122 10.54 35.00 -37.23
C ASP A 122 9.48 36.01 -37.75
N PRO A 123 9.72 37.34 -37.69
CA PRO A 123 8.72 38.35 -38.02
C PRO A 123 8.73 38.69 -39.52
N SER A 124 8.48 37.70 -40.39
CA SER A 124 8.53 37.95 -41.85
C SER A 124 7.29 37.55 -42.64
N MET A 125 6.17 37.18 -42.02
CA MET A 125 4.92 36.90 -42.76
C MET A 125 3.71 37.47 -41.99
N MET A 126 3.71 38.79 -41.83
CA MET A 126 2.49 39.56 -41.53
C MET A 126 2.05 40.20 -42.85
N GLU A 127 1.25 39.47 -43.62
CA GLU A 127 0.23 40.07 -44.49
C GLU A 127 -0.74 38.96 -44.92
N ASP A 128 -2.02 39.32 -44.94
CA ASP A 128 -3.15 38.58 -45.50
C ASP A 128 -3.76 37.43 -44.67
N ALA A 129 -4.64 37.80 -43.75
CA ALA A 129 -6.09 37.55 -43.92
C ALA A 129 -6.86 37.94 -42.65
N GLN A 130 -7.71 38.97 -42.78
CA GLN A 130 -8.80 39.23 -41.86
C GLN A 130 -9.82 38.09 -41.95
N SER A 131 -9.75 37.13 -41.02
CA SER A 131 -10.92 36.36 -40.61
C SER A 131 -10.86 36.10 -39.11
N SER A 132 -11.67 36.87 -38.40
CA SER A 132 -12.02 36.68 -37.00
C SER A 132 -12.45 35.24 -36.71
N PHE A 133 -11.59 34.47 -36.04
CA PHE A 133 -12.01 33.32 -35.24
C PHE A 133 -11.65 33.60 -33.79
N ASN A 134 -12.59 34.25 -33.09
CA ASN A 134 -12.72 34.10 -31.65
C ASN A 134 -12.94 32.61 -31.37
N CYS A 135 -11.88 31.85 -31.14
CA CYS A 135 -11.98 30.54 -30.53
C CYS A 135 -12.09 30.78 -29.02
N SER A 136 -13.30 31.11 -28.58
CA SER A 136 -13.67 31.07 -27.17
C SER A 136 -13.53 29.62 -26.71
N ILE A 137 -12.40 29.32 -26.06
CA ILE A 137 -12.27 28.13 -25.21
C ILE A 137 -13.42 28.25 -24.21
N LYS A 138 -14.48 27.46 -24.38
CA LYS A 138 -15.47 27.26 -23.32
C LYS A 138 -14.70 26.61 -22.18
N HIS A 139 -14.30 27.40 -21.19
CA HIS A 139 -13.84 26.88 -19.92
C HIS A 139 -14.93 25.95 -19.40
N GLY A 140 -14.66 24.65 -19.33
CA GLY A 140 -15.51 23.74 -18.56
C GLY A 140 -15.55 24.24 -17.12
N ASN A 141 -16.75 24.50 -16.60
CA ASN A 141 -17.01 25.09 -15.28
C ASN A 141 -16.87 24.07 -14.13
N HIS A 142 -16.12 22.97 -14.31
CA HIS A 142 -16.07 21.88 -13.34
C HIS A 142 -14.86 22.01 -12.39
N PRO A 143 -15.05 21.73 -11.08
CA PRO A 143 -13.99 21.85 -10.08
C PRO A 143 -12.91 20.76 -10.22
N PRO A 144 -11.71 20.98 -9.66
CA PRO A 144 -10.68 19.94 -9.61
C PRO A 144 -11.07 18.76 -8.68
N PRO A 145 -10.37 17.61 -8.78
CA PRO A 145 -10.55 16.49 -7.87
C PRO A 145 -10.23 16.87 -6.40
N THR A 146 -10.87 16.19 -5.44
CA THR A 146 -10.84 16.56 -4.01
C THR A 146 -9.44 16.42 -3.41
N PHE A 147 -8.62 15.53 -3.96
CA PHE A 147 -7.25 15.27 -3.50
C PHE A 147 -6.18 15.87 -4.43
N GLY A 148 -6.58 16.84 -5.27
CA GLY A 148 -5.72 17.39 -6.31
C GLY A 148 -5.59 16.46 -7.53
N SER A 149 -4.70 16.82 -8.46
CA SER A 149 -4.39 15.98 -9.64
C SER A 149 -2.98 15.45 -9.51
N SER A 150 -2.79 14.14 -9.65
CA SER A 150 -1.44 13.57 -9.66
C SER A 150 -0.64 14.11 -10.88
N PRO A 151 0.70 14.27 -10.80
CA PRO A 151 1.52 14.73 -11.93
C PRO A 151 1.37 13.86 -13.19
N SER A 152 1.05 12.58 -13.01
CA SER A 152 0.70 11.64 -14.08
C SER A 152 -0.61 11.98 -14.78
N LEU A 153 -1.61 12.46 -14.04
CA LEU A 153 -2.91 12.87 -14.55
C LEU A 153 -2.78 14.19 -15.31
N GLU A 154 -2.00 15.14 -14.76
CA GLU A 154 -1.68 16.42 -15.42
C GLU A 154 -0.89 16.23 -16.72
N ALA A 155 0.13 15.35 -16.72
CA ALA A 155 0.92 15.05 -17.92
C ALA A 155 0.08 14.43 -19.05
N ARG A 156 -0.92 13.60 -18.71
CA ARG A 156 -1.86 13.03 -19.69
C ARG A 156 -2.83 14.07 -20.23
N ALA A 157 -3.33 14.97 -19.37
CA ALA A 157 -4.16 16.10 -19.80
C ALA A 157 -3.39 16.99 -20.78
N LEU A 158 -2.12 17.30 -20.49
CA LEU A 158 -1.21 18.02 -21.39
C LEU A 158 -0.97 17.30 -22.72
N GLN A 159 -0.80 15.98 -22.69
CA GLN A 159 -0.60 15.18 -23.90
C GLN A 159 -1.85 15.16 -24.80
N ALA A 160 -3.04 15.06 -24.21
CA ALA A 160 -4.31 15.15 -24.95
C ALA A 160 -4.51 16.52 -25.60
N ILE A 161 -4.09 17.60 -24.93
CA ILE A 161 -4.09 18.96 -25.50
C ILE A 161 -3.10 19.06 -26.66
N LYS A 162 -1.89 18.49 -26.52
CA LYS A 162 -0.82 18.59 -27.52
C LYS A 162 -1.17 17.85 -28.83
N TYR A 163 -1.77 16.66 -28.73
CA TYR A 163 -2.27 15.94 -29.90
C TYR A 163 -3.42 16.66 -30.63
N GLY A 164 -4.21 17.47 -29.92
CA GLY A 164 -5.26 18.29 -30.54
C GLY A 164 -4.73 19.52 -31.30
N VAL A 165 -3.46 19.88 -31.15
CA VAL A 165 -2.83 21.04 -31.83
C VAL A 165 -2.09 20.63 -33.10
N GLU A 166 -1.50 19.43 -33.15
CA GLU A 166 -0.75 18.93 -34.31
C GLU A 166 -1.66 18.52 -35.49
N ASP A 167 -2.96 18.29 -35.26
CA ASP A 167 -3.92 17.85 -36.29
C ASP A 167 -4.62 19.03 -37.02
N ARG A 168 -4.10 20.26 -36.89
CA ARG A 168 -4.73 21.46 -37.49
C ARG A 168 -4.44 21.70 -38.97
N ASP A 169 -3.50 20.96 -39.56
CA ASP A 169 -3.07 21.19 -40.96
C ASP A 169 -3.73 20.25 -41.98
N SER A 170 -4.75 19.47 -41.61
CA SER A 170 -5.39 18.56 -42.57
C SER A 170 -6.90 18.38 -42.38
N ALA A 171 -7.61 18.89 -43.39
CA ALA A 171 -8.96 18.53 -43.82
C ALA A 171 -10.17 19.04 -42.99
N LEU A 172 -11.02 19.75 -43.73
CA LEU A 172 -12.35 20.26 -43.39
C LEU A 172 -13.30 19.10 -43.02
N ASN A 173 -13.34 18.69 -41.75
CA ASN A 173 -14.47 18.12 -40.99
C ASN A 173 -14.01 17.44 -39.68
N ALA A 174 -13.09 18.05 -38.94
CA ALA A 174 -12.72 17.58 -37.62
C ALA A 174 -13.68 18.16 -36.56
N THR A 175 -14.53 17.30 -36.00
CA THR A 175 -15.33 17.58 -34.80
C THR A 175 -14.39 18.02 -33.66
N PRO A 176 -14.70 19.08 -32.88
CA PRO A 176 -13.78 19.55 -31.85
C PRO A 176 -13.57 18.44 -30.83
N CYS A 177 -12.31 18.09 -30.56
CA CYS A 177 -11.93 17.07 -29.59
C CYS A 177 -12.31 17.54 -28.18
N PHE A 178 -13.53 17.22 -27.75
CA PHE A 178 -14.00 17.43 -26.38
C PHE A 178 -13.09 16.64 -25.44
N SER A 179 -12.52 17.31 -24.43
CA SER A 179 -11.96 16.62 -23.27
C SER A 179 -13.06 15.72 -22.71
N ARG A 180 -12.85 14.39 -22.70
CA ARG A 180 -13.84 13.46 -22.15
C ARG A 180 -14.15 13.87 -20.70
N PRO A 181 -15.42 13.91 -20.27
CA PRO A 181 -15.77 14.33 -18.93
C PRO A 181 -15.23 13.32 -17.91
N MET A 182 -14.43 13.81 -16.96
CA MET A 182 -13.98 13.01 -15.83
C MET A 182 -14.98 13.15 -14.69
N HIS A 183 -15.13 12.07 -13.94
CA HIS A 183 -16.05 12.02 -12.82
C HIS A 183 -15.28 11.56 -11.59
N GLU A 184 -15.61 12.12 -10.44
CA GLU A 184 -15.16 11.62 -9.14
C GLU A 184 -16.31 10.89 -8.47
N ILE A 185 -16.05 9.68 -8.00
CA ILE A 185 -17.00 8.85 -7.26
C ILE A 185 -16.43 8.58 -5.88
N THR A 186 -17.18 8.96 -4.85
CA THR A 186 -16.82 8.71 -3.46
C THR A 186 -17.77 7.70 -2.85
N PHE A 187 -17.24 6.58 -2.38
CA PHE A 187 -17.96 5.54 -1.65
C PHE A 187 -17.66 5.62 -0.15
N ALA A 188 -18.69 5.45 0.67
CA ALA A 188 -18.57 5.21 2.10
C ALA A 188 -19.19 3.86 2.46
N THR A 189 -18.37 2.95 3.00
CA THR A 189 -18.79 1.59 3.32
C THR A 189 -18.21 1.10 4.65
N THR A 190 -18.56 -0.11 5.10
CA THR A 190 -17.80 -0.75 6.19
C THR A 190 -16.43 -1.12 5.68
N ASP A 191 -15.39 -0.82 6.45
CA ASP A 191 -14.02 -1.20 6.12
C ASP A 191 -13.90 -2.72 6.17
N LYS A 192 -14.16 -3.34 5.01
CA LYS A 192 -14.09 -4.78 4.84
C LYS A 192 -13.24 -5.10 3.63
N PRO A 193 -12.45 -6.17 3.70
CA PRO A 193 -11.30 -6.33 2.81
C PRO A 193 -11.66 -6.85 1.41
N LYS A 194 -12.95 -7.05 1.12
CA LYS A 194 -13.50 -7.46 -0.18
C LYS A 194 -14.37 -6.39 -0.84
N LEU A 195 -14.76 -5.35 -0.09
CA LEU A 195 -15.71 -4.35 -0.59
C LEU A 195 -15.05 -3.41 -1.60
N LEU A 196 -13.79 -3.02 -1.40
CA LEU A 196 -13.06 -2.19 -2.36
C LEU A 196 -12.85 -2.87 -3.72
N SER A 197 -12.50 -4.17 -3.72
CA SER A 197 -12.35 -4.93 -4.95
C SER A 197 -13.68 -5.13 -5.68
N GLN A 198 -14.76 -5.31 -4.91
CA GLN A 198 -16.12 -5.40 -5.46
C GLN A 198 -16.56 -4.07 -6.07
N LEU A 199 -16.28 -2.94 -5.42
CA LEU A 199 -16.55 -1.61 -5.96
C LEU A 199 -15.71 -1.34 -7.22
N THR A 200 -14.44 -1.74 -7.22
CA THR A 200 -13.55 -1.61 -8.39
C THR A 200 -14.04 -2.46 -9.57
N SER A 201 -14.52 -3.69 -9.30
CA SER A 201 -15.16 -4.54 -10.31
C SER A 201 -16.42 -3.90 -10.86
N LEU A 202 -17.28 -3.37 -9.99
CA LEU A 202 -18.51 -2.69 -10.36
C LEU A 202 -18.24 -1.50 -11.31
N LEU A 203 -17.21 -0.70 -11.01
CA LEU A 203 -16.79 0.40 -11.90
C LEU A 203 -16.32 -0.12 -13.26
N ALA A 204 -15.58 -1.23 -13.28
CA ALA A 204 -15.12 -1.86 -14.52
C ALA A 204 -16.28 -2.46 -15.35
N ASP A 205 -17.29 -3.05 -14.71
CA ASP A 205 -18.47 -3.63 -15.36
C ASP A 205 -19.34 -2.53 -16.03
N VAL A 206 -19.35 -1.33 -15.45
CA VAL A 206 -19.97 -0.13 -16.05
C VAL A 206 -19.11 0.46 -17.19
N GLY A 207 -17.89 -0.04 -17.40
CA GLY A 207 -16.98 0.41 -18.45
C GLY A 207 -16.20 1.68 -18.11
N LEU A 208 -16.07 1.99 -16.82
CA LEU A 208 -15.36 3.16 -16.31
C LEU A 208 -13.89 2.79 -16.03
N ASN A 209 -12.93 3.60 -16.50
CA ASN A 209 -11.53 3.38 -16.16
C ASN A 209 -11.10 4.30 -15.03
N ILE A 210 -10.49 3.71 -14.01
CA ILE A 210 -9.97 4.43 -12.85
C ILE A 210 -8.64 5.08 -13.22
N GLN A 211 -8.60 6.41 -13.13
CA GLN A 211 -7.39 7.21 -13.36
C GLN A 211 -6.68 7.52 -12.04
N GLU A 212 -7.44 7.76 -10.98
CA GLU A 212 -6.92 8.02 -9.64
C GLU A 212 -7.82 7.36 -8.60
N ALA A 213 -7.24 6.90 -7.48
CA ALA A 213 -8.00 6.27 -6.42
C ALA A 213 -7.33 6.49 -5.07
N HIS A 214 -8.13 6.87 -4.08
CA HIS A 214 -7.75 7.10 -2.70
C HIS A 214 -8.66 6.30 -1.79
N ALA A 215 -8.10 5.56 -0.84
CA ALA A 215 -8.86 4.80 0.14
C ALA A 215 -8.42 5.22 1.54
N PHE A 216 -9.37 5.47 2.44
CA PHE A 216 -9.10 5.86 3.83
C PHE A 216 -9.95 5.04 4.78
N SER A 217 -9.34 4.25 5.67
CA SER A 217 -10.09 3.63 6.75
C SER A 217 -10.17 4.55 7.96
N SER A 218 -11.36 4.61 8.54
CA SER A 218 -11.62 5.33 9.76
C SER A 218 -11.39 4.46 11.00
N VAL A 219 -11.05 5.08 12.12
CA VAL A 219 -10.83 4.37 13.41
C VAL A 219 -12.07 3.63 13.93
N ASP A 220 -13.25 3.99 13.43
CA ASP A 220 -14.54 3.38 13.78
C ASP A 220 -14.99 2.29 12.78
N GLY A 221 -14.11 1.82 11.89
CA GLY A 221 -14.34 0.64 11.05
C GLY A 221 -15.10 0.90 9.75
N PHE A 222 -15.07 2.12 9.22
CA PHE A 222 -15.62 2.48 7.91
C PHE A 222 -14.50 2.79 6.92
N SER A 223 -14.77 2.61 5.63
CA SER A 223 -13.88 3.03 4.53
C SER A 223 -14.50 4.21 3.79
N LEU A 224 -13.65 5.14 3.39
CA LEU A 224 -13.95 6.22 2.45
C LEU A 224 -13.06 6.04 1.22
N ASP A 225 -13.67 5.68 0.09
CA ASP A 225 -12.98 5.28 -1.13
C ASP A 225 -13.37 6.23 -2.27
N VAL A 226 -12.41 7.00 -2.78
CA VAL A 226 -12.60 8.10 -3.74
C VAL A 226 -11.90 7.73 -5.04
N PHE A 227 -12.63 7.68 -6.14
CA PHE A 227 -12.14 7.29 -7.46
C PHE A 227 -12.34 8.43 -8.46
N VAL A 228 -11.27 8.86 -9.13
CA VAL A 228 -11.37 9.69 -10.34
C VAL A 228 -11.36 8.77 -11.54
N ILE A 229 -12.40 8.85 -12.36
CA ILE A 229 -12.67 7.93 -13.46
C ILE A 229 -12.85 8.67 -14.79
N ASP A 230 -12.54 7.98 -15.88
CA ASP A 230 -12.89 8.35 -17.25
C ASP A 230 -13.68 7.23 -17.94
N GLY A 231 -14.22 7.51 -19.13
CA GLY A 231 -14.94 6.52 -19.93
C GLY A 231 -16.46 6.68 -19.98
N TRP A 232 -17.05 7.54 -19.14
CA TRP A 232 -18.45 7.92 -19.28
C TRP A 232 -18.63 8.97 -20.40
N PRO A 233 -19.53 8.76 -21.37
CA PRO A 233 -19.61 9.62 -22.56
C PRO A 233 -20.38 10.93 -22.33
N PHE A 234 -21.12 11.05 -21.23
CA PHE A 234 -21.99 12.20 -20.93
C PHE A 234 -21.43 13.03 -19.77
N GLU A 235 -21.67 14.34 -19.76
CA GLU A 235 -21.35 15.22 -18.62
C GLU A 235 -22.37 15.07 -17.47
N GLU A 236 -23.53 14.47 -17.73
CA GLU A 236 -24.61 14.32 -16.77
C GLU A 236 -24.32 13.21 -15.74
N THR A 237 -24.26 13.59 -14.46
CA THR A 237 -24.00 12.68 -13.34
C THR A 237 -25.19 11.79 -12.98
N GLU A 238 -26.42 12.18 -13.32
CA GLU A 238 -27.62 11.45 -12.90
C GLU A 238 -27.81 10.11 -13.63
N GLU A 239 -27.34 9.99 -14.87
CA GLU A 239 -27.35 8.72 -15.59
C GLU A 239 -26.28 7.76 -15.08
N LEU A 240 -25.07 8.29 -14.82
CA LEU A 240 -23.98 7.54 -14.21
C LEU A 240 -24.38 7.05 -12.82
N LYS A 241 -24.99 7.92 -12.01
CA LYS A 241 -25.51 7.57 -10.69
C LYS A 241 -26.57 6.47 -10.78
N ARG A 242 -27.54 6.56 -11.70
CA ARG A 242 -28.56 5.51 -11.91
C ARG A 242 -27.95 4.18 -12.36
N ALA A 243 -26.94 4.21 -13.23
CA ALA A 243 -26.22 3.01 -13.66
C ALA A 243 -25.52 2.33 -12.47
N LEU A 244 -24.85 3.11 -11.62
CA LEU A 244 -24.21 2.63 -10.40
C LEU A 244 -25.23 2.13 -9.37
N GLU A 245 -26.35 2.83 -9.16
CA GLU A 245 -27.43 2.41 -8.24
C GLU A 245 -28.02 1.06 -8.64
N LYS A 246 -28.21 0.84 -9.95
CA LYS A 246 -28.69 -0.42 -10.50
C LYS A 246 -27.71 -1.56 -10.21
N GLU A 247 -26.42 -1.33 -10.45
CA GLU A 247 -25.39 -2.37 -10.25
C GLU A 247 -25.15 -2.66 -8.76
N VAL A 248 -25.21 -1.63 -7.90
CA VAL A 248 -25.19 -1.79 -6.44
C VAL A 248 -26.41 -2.56 -5.94
N SER A 249 -27.57 -2.41 -6.57
CA SER A 249 -28.79 -3.15 -6.22
C SER A 249 -28.70 -4.63 -6.62
N ASN A 250 -28.20 -4.92 -7.83
CA ASN A 250 -27.89 -6.29 -8.28
C ASN A 250 -26.91 -6.97 -7.31
N PHE A 251 -25.90 -6.22 -6.84
CA PHE A 251 -24.92 -6.69 -5.85
C PHE A 251 -25.56 -7.05 -4.49
N LYS A 252 -26.58 -6.31 -4.03
CA LYS A 252 -27.30 -6.65 -2.79
C LYS A 252 -28.04 -7.99 -2.89
N GLU A 253 -28.62 -8.30 -4.04
CA GLU A 253 -29.37 -9.55 -4.25
C GLU A 253 -28.46 -10.78 -4.28
N GLN A 254 -27.28 -10.68 -4.91
CA GLN A 254 -26.32 -11.77 -5.01
C GLN A 254 -25.75 -12.20 -3.65
N CYS A 255 -25.66 -11.27 -2.69
CA CYS A 255 -25.18 -11.51 -1.32
C CYS A 255 -26.19 -12.27 -0.43
N TRP A 256 -27.48 -12.35 -0.82
CA TRP A 256 -28.53 -13.05 -0.07
C TRP A 256 -28.71 -14.51 -0.53
N SER A 257 -28.23 -14.88 -1.71
CA SER A 257 -28.30 -16.24 -2.24
C SER A 257 -27.26 -17.20 -1.64
N GLU A 258 -26.12 -16.71 -1.16
CA GLU A 258 -25.07 -17.56 -0.55
C GLU A 258 -25.39 -18.05 0.87
N LYS A 259 -26.44 -17.52 1.53
CA LYS A 259 -26.78 -17.84 2.93
C LYS A 259 -27.85 -18.94 3.11
N GLN A 260 -28.39 -19.53 2.05
CA GLN A 260 -29.49 -20.52 2.16
C GLN A 260 -29.09 -21.99 2.00
N SER A 261 -27.81 -22.35 2.10
CA SER A 261 -27.39 -23.76 2.11
C SER A 261 -26.70 -24.17 3.42
N SER A 262 -27.48 -24.39 4.47
CA SER A 262 -27.13 -25.34 5.54
C SER A 262 -28.41 -25.90 6.18
N PRO A 263 -28.50 -27.21 6.47
CA PRO A 263 -29.71 -27.82 7.01
C PRO A 263 -29.83 -27.62 8.52
N ALA A 264 -31.06 -27.55 8.98
CA ALA A 264 -31.47 -27.30 10.35
C ALA A 264 -31.37 -28.53 11.27
N LEU A 265 -30.79 -28.35 12.47
CA LEU A 265 -31.00 -29.12 13.70
C LEU A 265 -30.27 -28.37 14.84
N GLY A 266 -30.76 -28.05 16.04
CA GLY A 266 -32.04 -28.11 16.72
C GLY A 266 -31.80 -27.54 18.13
N LYS A 267 -32.49 -26.44 18.46
CA LYS A 267 -32.89 -25.82 19.74
C LYS A 267 -32.12 -26.00 21.09
N HIS A 268 -32.02 -24.84 21.76
CA HIS A 268 -31.97 -24.50 23.20
C HIS A 268 -30.70 -24.81 24.01
N ASP A 269 -30.02 -23.75 24.50
CA ASP A 269 -30.26 -23.26 25.88
C ASP A 269 -29.75 -21.82 26.10
N GLN A 270 -30.35 -21.13 27.06
CA GLN A 270 -30.17 -19.70 27.38
C GLN A 270 -28.99 -19.42 28.32
N ASN A 271 -28.52 -18.15 28.27
CA ASN A 271 -27.72 -17.45 29.28
C ASN A 271 -26.32 -18.01 29.61
N ARG A 272 -25.29 -17.42 28.97
CA ARG A 272 -23.97 -17.29 29.57
C ARG A 272 -23.41 -15.91 29.29
N VAL A 273 -23.13 -15.18 30.37
CA VAL A 273 -22.25 -13.99 30.35
C VAL A 273 -20.93 -14.45 29.75
N GLU A 274 -20.57 -13.95 28.58
CA GLU A 274 -19.30 -14.27 27.90
C GLU A 274 -18.13 -13.66 28.68
N SER A 275 -17.60 -14.45 29.61
CA SER A 275 -16.26 -14.26 30.13
C SER A 275 -15.26 -14.44 28.99
N PHE A 276 -14.41 -13.44 28.74
CA PHE A 276 -13.25 -13.55 27.86
C PHE A 276 -12.51 -14.88 28.10
N PRO A 277 -12.10 -15.61 27.05
CA PRO A 277 -11.34 -16.85 27.23
C PRO A 277 -10.06 -16.56 28.01
N SER A 278 -9.78 -17.36 29.04
CA SER A 278 -8.61 -17.20 29.92
C SER A 278 -7.28 -17.57 29.24
N CYS A 279 -7.33 -18.17 28.05
CA CYS A 279 -6.18 -18.59 27.25
C CYS A 279 -6.59 -18.71 25.78
N VAL A 280 -5.72 -18.34 24.83
CA VAL A 280 -5.91 -18.69 23.42
C VAL A 280 -5.50 -20.14 23.21
N GLU A 281 -6.43 -20.99 22.81
CA GLU A 281 -6.12 -22.39 22.52
C GLU A 281 -5.40 -22.50 21.17
N ILE A 282 -4.19 -23.04 21.20
CA ILE A 282 -3.41 -23.39 20.00
C ILE A 282 -3.49 -24.91 19.82
N PRO A 283 -3.78 -25.42 18.62
CA PRO A 283 -3.76 -26.87 18.37
C PRO A 283 -2.43 -27.48 18.84
N THR A 284 -2.50 -28.44 19.77
CA THR A 284 -1.32 -29.09 20.37
C THR A 284 -1.02 -30.40 19.65
N ASP A 285 0.24 -30.60 19.33
CA ASP A 285 0.85 -31.82 18.77
C ASP A 285 1.70 -32.58 19.80
N GLY A 286 1.65 -32.16 21.08
CA GLY A 286 2.17 -32.92 22.21
C GLY A 286 3.70 -32.90 22.41
N THR A 287 4.48 -32.14 21.62
CA THR A 287 5.95 -32.27 21.66
C THR A 287 6.80 -31.00 21.87
N ASP A 288 6.28 -29.80 22.10
CA ASP A 288 7.15 -28.63 22.35
C ASP A 288 6.69 -27.72 23.50
N VAL A 289 7.64 -27.28 24.32
CA VAL A 289 7.48 -26.19 25.32
C VAL A 289 7.74 -24.87 24.59
N TRP A 290 6.70 -24.29 24.00
CA TRP A 290 6.77 -23.03 23.22
C TRP A 290 6.06 -21.86 23.91
N GLU A 291 5.23 -22.15 24.92
CA GLU A 291 4.55 -21.14 25.72
C GLU A 291 5.56 -20.46 26.65
N ILE A 292 5.69 -19.14 26.52
CA ILE A 292 6.58 -18.32 27.32
C ILE A 292 5.76 -17.63 28.40
N ASP A 293 6.23 -17.70 29.65
CA ASP A 293 5.72 -16.81 30.69
C ASP A 293 6.21 -15.38 30.41
N ALA A 294 5.28 -14.46 30.18
CA ALA A 294 5.58 -13.06 29.87
C ALA A 294 6.49 -12.38 30.91
N ARG A 295 6.57 -12.88 32.15
CA ARG A 295 7.49 -12.39 33.19
C ARG A 295 8.97 -12.71 32.92
N GLN A 296 9.24 -13.69 32.05
CA GLN A 296 10.59 -14.07 31.63
C GLN A 296 11.12 -13.19 30.48
N LEU A 297 10.24 -12.44 29.82
CA LEU A 297 10.61 -11.52 28.75
C LEU A 297 11.09 -10.18 29.31
N LYS A 298 12.28 -9.76 28.91
CA LYS A 298 12.79 -8.41 29.17
C LYS A 298 12.56 -7.55 27.94
N PHE A 299 11.73 -6.52 28.08
CA PHE A 299 11.48 -5.55 27.02
C PHE A 299 12.57 -4.48 27.04
N GLU A 300 13.10 -4.15 25.87
CA GLU A 300 14.03 -3.05 25.67
C GLU A 300 13.33 -1.95 24.84
N ASN A 301 13.91 -1.56 23.72
CA ASN A 301 13.42 -0.48 22.89
C ASN A 301 12.31 -0.95 21.95
N LYS A 302 11.34 -0.08 21.71
CA LYS A 302 10.32 -0.28 20.66
C LYS A 302 10.99 -0.12 19.29
N VAL A 303 10.89 -1.15 18.45
CA VAL A 303 11.46 -1.21 17.09
C VAL A 303 10.47 -0.69 16.06
N GLY A 304 9.18 -0.98 16.24
CA GLY A 304 8.15 -0.57 15.30
C GLY A 304 6.74 -0.64 15.89
N SER A 305 5.78 -0.05 15.18
CA SER A 305 4.35 -0.17 15.47
C SER A 305 3.63 -0.53 14.18
N GLY A 306 2.97 -1.68 14.17
CA GLY A 306 2.08 -2.12 13.09
C GLY A 306 0.61 -1.88 13.41
N SER A 307 -0.24 -2.28 12.46
CA SER A 307 -1.70 -2.30 12.58
C SER A 307 -2.19 -3.26 13.66
N TYR A 308 -1.54 -4.42 13.79
CA TYR A 308 -1.94 -5.52 14.68
C TYR A 308 -1.20 -5.54 16.03
N GLY A 309 -0.10 -4.80 16.15
CA GLY A 309 0.74 -4.88 17.35
C GLY A 309 1.95 -3.96 17.32
N ASP A 310 2.62 -3.89 18.46
CA ASP A 310 3.89 -3.19 18.63
C ASP A 310 5.04 -4.19 18.66
N LEU A 311 6.12 -3.88 17.95
CA LEU A 311 7.32 -4.71 17.91
C LEU A 311 8.39 -4.12 18.84
N TYR A 312 8.87 -4.92 19.78
CA TYR A 312 9.92 -4.56 20.72
C TYR A 312 11.16 -5.42 20.50
N ARG A 313 12.33 -4.84 20.70
CA ARG A 313 13.55 -5.60 20.99
C ARG A 313 13.47 -6.05 22.44
N GLY A 314 14.00 -7.23 22.73
CA GLY A 314 14.06 -7.72 24.09
C GLY A 314 15.08 -8.83 24.26
N THR A 315 15.10 -9.39 25.45
CA THR A 315 15.94 -10.53 25.81
C THR A 315 15.09 -11.63 26.45
N TYR A 316 15.29 -12.87 26.03
CA TYR A 316 14.70 -14.07 26.61
C TYR A 316 15.80 -15.12 26.83
N CYS A 317 15.95 -15.65 28.05
CA CYS A 317 17.02 -16.62 28.38
C CYS A 317 18.44 -16.20 27.94
N SER A 318 18.76 -14.90 28.00
CA SER A 318 20.03 -14.31 27.53
C SER A 318 20.24 -14.31 26.01
N GLN A 319 19.22 -14.65 25.23
CA GLN A 319 19.18 -14.51 23.78
C GLN A 319 18.42 -13.23 23.40
N GLU A 320 18.93 -12.48 22.42
CA GLU A 320 18.20 -11.34 21.85
C GLU A 320 17.00 -11.81 21.02
N VAL A 321 15.85 -11.18 21.25
CA VAL A 321 14.57 -11.56 20.65
C VAL A 321 13.79 -10.35 20.14
N ALA A 322 12.96 -10.58 19.13
CA ALA A 322 11.92 -9.65 18.71
C ALA A 322 10.59 -10.08 19.34
N ILE A 323 9.91 -9.15 20.02
CA ILE A 323 8.68 -9.39 20.77
C ILE A 323 7.57 -8.57 20.12
N LYS A 324 6.69 -9.24 19.36
CA LYS A 324 5.50 -8.64 18.75
C LYS A 324 4.33 -8.75 19.73
N VAL A 325 3.93 -7.62 20.32
CA VAL A 325 2.85 -7.53 21.32
C VAL A 325 1.57 -7.08 20.63
N LEU A 326 0.49 -7.84 20.79
CA LEU A 326 -0.82 -7.46 20.27
C LEU A 326 -1.42 -6.32 21.10
N LYS A 327 -2.08 -5.36 20.45
CA LYS A 327 -2.70 -4.20 21.11
C LYS A 327 -3.99 -4.62 21.80
N PRO A 328 -4.11 -4.51 23.15
CA PRO A 328 -5.28 -4.95 23.88
C PRO A 328 -6.59 -4.31 23.40
N GLU A 329 -6.52 -3.06 22.97
CA GLU A 329 -7.68 -2.25 22.55
C GLU A 329 -8.27 -2.71 21.21
N ARG A 330 -7.57 -3.58 20.48
CA ARG A 330 -7.99 -4.09 19.16
C ARG A 330 -8.30 -5.58 19.16
N ILE A 331 -8.19 -6.26 20.31
CA ILE A 331 -8.40 -7.71 20.38
C ILE A 331 -9.88 -8.02 20.10
N ASN A 332 -10.13 -8.77 19.03
CA ASN A 332 -11.41 -9.40 18.69
C ASN A 332 -11.19 -10.89 18.39
N GLU A 333 -12.27 -11.66 18.24
CA GLU A 333 -12.16 -13.11 17.98
C GLU A 333 -11.40 -13.46 16.69
N GLU A 334 -11.52 -12.63 15.64
CA GLU A 334 -10.83 -12.83 14.38
C GLU A 334 -9.31 -12.67 14.54
N MET A 335 -8.87 -11.63 15.23
CA MET A 335 -7.46 -11.38 15.55
C MET A 335 -6.88 -12.48 16.43
N LEU A 336 -7.65 -13.02 17.38
CA LEU A 336 -7.20 -14.16 18.20
C LEU A 336 -7.03 -15.43 17.35
N LYS A 337 -7.91 -15.67 16.37
CA LYS A 337 -7.77 -16.77 15.41
C LYS A 337 -6.56 -16.57 14.51
N GLU A 338 -6.34 -15.36 14.01
CA GLU A 338 -5.16 -15.02 13.21
C GLU A 338 -3.87 -15.21 14.02
N PHE A 339 -3.84 -14.76 15.28
CA PHE A 339 -2.71 -14.96 16.18
C PHE A 339 -2.42 -16.45 16.46
N SER A 340 -3.46 -17.24 16.78
CA SER A 340 -3.31 -18.69 17.01
C SER A 340 -2.79 -19.39 15.77
N GLN A 341 -3.31 -19.02 14.59
CA GLN A 341 -2.85 -19.55 13.30
C GLN A 341 -1.40 -19.14 13.00
N GLU A 342 -1.03 -17.89 13.27
CA GLU A 342 0.32 -17.36 13.08
C GLU A 342 1.32 -18.18 13.90
N VAL A 343 1.06 -18.34 15.19
CA VAL A 343 1.90 -19.16 16.07
C VAL A 343 1.93 -20.62 15.62
N TYR A 344 0.78 -21.20 15.25
CA TYR A 344 0.71 -22.59 14.78
C TYR A 344 1.56 -22.85 13.53
N ILE A 345 1.53 -21.95 12.54
CA ILE A 345 2.36 -22.08 11.33
C ILE A 345 3.84 -21.93 11.69
N MET A 346 4.19 -20.89 12.47
CA MET A 346 5.57 -20.59 12.80
C MET A 346 6.22 -21.70 13.65
N ARG A 347 5.46 -22.43 14.46
CA ARG A 347 5.94 -23.60 15.21
C ARG A 347 6.42 -24.74 14.33
N LYS A 348 5.86 -24.91 13.13
CA LYS A 348 6.19 -26.00 12.21
C LYS A 348 7.38 -25.69 11.30
N VAL A 349 7.86 -24.46 11.33
CA VAL A 349 8.85 -23.93 10.40
C VAL A 349 10.19 -23.81 11.10
N ARG A 350 11.21 -24.48 10.55
CA ARG A 350 12.59 -24.39 11.02
C ARG A 350 13.55 -24.44 9.85
N HIS A 351 14.04 -23.27 9.44
CA HIS A 351 14.94 -23.15 8.31
C HIS A 351 15.89 -21.95 8.47
N LYS A 352 17.13 -22.07 8.00
CA LYS A 352 18.17 -21.04 8.16
C LYS A 352 17.84 -19.70 7.49
N ASN A 353 16.96 -19.69 6.49
CA ASN A 353 16.53 -18.49 5.75
C ASN A 353 15.04 -18.15 6.01
N VAL A 354 14.48 -18.62 7.11
CA VAL A 354 13.14 -18.26 7.56
C VAL A 354 13.23 -17.88 9.04
N VAL A 355 12.55 -16.82 9.45
CA VAL A 355 12.61 -16.34 10.84
C VAL A 355 12.06 -17.41 11.79
N GLN A 356 12.88 -17.76 12.78
CA GLN A 356 12.58 -18.79 13.76
C GLN A 356 11.68 -18.25 14.88
N LEU A 357 10.61 -18.99 15.17
CA LEU A 357 9.84 -18.81 16.40
C LEU A 357 10.66 -19.31 17.59
N ILE A 358 10.74 -18.48 18.63
CA ILE A 358 11.30 -18.84 19.94
C ILE A 358 10.18 -19.25 20.89
N GLY A 359 9.04 -18.56 20.84
CA GLY A 359 7.84 -18.95 21.57
C GLY A 359 6.74 -17.91 21.46
N ALA A 360 5.67 -18.09 22.25
CA ALA A 360 4.56 -17.15 22.29
C ALA A 360 3.99 -17.05 23.71
N CYS A 361 3.41 -15.90 24.04
CA CYS A 361 2.59 -15.70 25.22
C CYS A 361 1.12 -15.74 24.78
N THR A 362 0.34 -16.73 25.19
CA THR A 362 -1.06 -16.90 24.76
C THR A 362 -2.09 -16.50 25.83
N LYS A 363 -1.60 -16.06 27.00
CA LYS A 363 -2.43 -15.66 28.14
C LYS A 363 -2.56 -14.15 28.25
N PRO A 364 -3.77 -13.60 28.42
CA PRO A 364 -3.96 -12.21 28.79
C PRO A 364 -3.22 -11.85 30.08
N PRO A 365 -2.82 -10.58 30.29
CA PRO A 365 -3.15 -9.39 29.48
C PRO A 365 -2.17 -9.13 28.31
N LYS A 366 -1.13 -9.96 28.13
CA LYS A 366 -0.09 -9.73 27.11
C LYS A 366 0.03 -10.91 26.16
N LEU A 367 -0.64 -10.81 25.02
CA LEU A 367 -0.45 -11.73 23.90
C LEU A 367 0.77 -11.31 23.10
N CYS A 368 1.72 -12.22 22.91
CA CYS A 368 2.99 -11.91 22.26
C CYS A 368 3.48 -13.06 21.38
N ILE A 369 4.08 -12.73 20.24
CA ILE A 369 4.88 -13.67 19.43
C ILE A 369 6.35 -13.28 19.61
N VAL A 370 7.20 -14.25 19.95
CA VAL A 370 8.62 -14.06 20.21
C VAL A 370 9.43 -14.78 19.15
N THR A 371 10.20 -14.04 18.37
CA THR A 371 11.09 -14.58 17.33
C THR A 371 12.54 -14.21 17.59
N GLU A 372 13.46 -14.82 16.85
CA GLU A 372 14.83 -14.32 16.81
C GLU A 372 14.87 -12.84 16.36
N PHE A 373 15.81 -12.09 16.93
CA PHE A 373 16.00 -10.69 16.58
C PHE A 373 16.91 -10.55 15.35
N MET A 374 16.46 -9.78 14.36
CA MET A 374 17.20 -9.53 13.12
C MET A 374 17.84 -8.13 13.19
N SER A 375 19.09 -8.07 13.66
CA SER A 375 19.73 -6.83 14.09
C SER A 375 19.95 -5.76 13.02
N ARG A 376 19.98 -6.13 11.73
CA ARG A 376 20.09 -5.18 10.61
C ARG A 376 18.75 -4.68 10.09
N GLY A 377 17.65 -5.17 10.64
CA GLY A 377 16.30 -4.81 10.23
C GLY A 377 15.95 -5.38 8.86
N SER A 378 15.04 -4.70 8.15
CA SER A 378 14.54 -5.14 6.86
C SER A 378 15.44 -4.69 5.70
N ILE A 379 15.41 -5.44 4.60
CA ILE A 379 16.06 -5.04 3.35
C ILE A 379 15.50 -3.70 2.86
N TYR A 380 14.20 -3.46 3.02
CA TYR A 380 13.60 -2.17 2.66
C TYR A 380 14.25 -0.99 3.39
N ASP A 381 14.47 -1.13 4.71
CA ASP A 381 15.12 -0.09 5.51
C ASP A 381 16.60 0.07 5.13
N PHE A 382 17.29 -1.04 4.83
CA PHE A 382 18.66 -1.01 4.33
C PHE A 382 18.78 -0.23 3.01
N LEU A 383 17.92 -0.52 2.03
CA LEU A 383 17.96 0.15 0.73
C LEU A 383 17.55 1.62 0.83
N HIS A 384 16.40 1.91 1.45
CA HIS A 384 15.76 3.22 1.32
C HIS A 384 16.05 4.20 2.45
N LYS A 385 16.26 3.70 3.69
CA LYS A 385 16.57 4.56 4.84
C LYS A 385 18.07 4.71 5.05
N GLN A 386 18.81 3.60 4.92
CA GLN A 386 20.27 3.58 5.11
C GLN A 386 21.03 3.89 3.82
N ARG A 387 20.34 3.98 2.67
CA ARG A 387 20.94 4.17 1.33
C ARG A 387 22.00 3.11 1.01
N GLY A 388 21.77 1.89 1.49
CA GLY A 388 22.59 0.74 1.20
C GLY A 388 22.41 0.29 -0.24
N ALA A 389 23.43 -0.39 -0.78
CA ALA A 389 23.38 -0.98 -2.10
C ALA A 389 24.10 -2.33 -2.10
N PHE A 390 23.60 -3.26 -2.91
CA PHE A 390 24.24 -4.55 -3.11
C PHE A 390 25.06 -4.52 -4.41
N ASN A 391 26.33 -4.92 -4.33
CA ASN A 391 27.04 -5.34 -5.53
C ASN A 391 26.48 -6.68 -6.02
N LEU A 392 26.80 -7.07 -7.26
CA LEU A 392 26.26 -8.28 -7.88
C LEU A 392 26.48 -9.55 -7.02
N ILE A 393 27.64 -9.71 -6.39
CA ILE A 393 27.96 -10.89 -5.58
C ILE A 393 27.08 -10.93 -4.33
N SER A 394 26.96 -9.82 -3.61
CA SER A 394 26.12 -9.73 -2.42
C SER A 394 24.63 -9.85 -2.77
N LEU A 395 24.20 -9.28 -3.90
CA LEU A 395 22.83 -9.39 -4.41
C LEU A 395 22.47 -10.85 -4.67
N LEU A 396 23.34 -11.59 -5.36
CA LEU A 396 23.11 -13.01 -5.64
C LEU A 396 23.04 -13.84 -4.36
N LYS A 397 23.90 -13.55 -3.36
CA LYS A 397 23.83 -14.21 -2.05
C LYS A 397 22.49 -13.97 -1.35
N VAL A 398 22.05 -12.71 -1.31
CA VAL A 398 20.76 -12.32 -0.74
C VAL A 398 19.60 -12.98 -1.49
N ALA A 399 19.61 -12.95 -2.82
CA ALA A 399 18.58 -13.57 -3.65
C ALA A 399 18.51 -15.10 -3.41
N ILE A 400 19.66 -15.78 -3.33
CA ILE A 400 19.73 -17.21 -3.03
C ILE A 400 19.15 -17.51 -1.65
N ASP A 401 19.47 -16.70 -0.64
CA ASP A 401 18.94 -16.88 0.71
C ASP A 401 17.41 -16.73 0.76
N ILE A 402 16.87 -15.69 0.12
CA ILE A 402 15.42 -15.49 -0.03
C ILE A 402 14.78 -16.70 -0.73
N SER A 403 15.35 -17.12 -1.87
CA SER A 403 14.81 -18.25 -2.63
C SER A 403 14.88 -19.57 -1.85
N ARG A 404 15.89 -19.79 -1.00
CA ARG A 404 15.95 -20.96 -0.11
C ARG A 404 14.84 -20.94 0.93
N GLY A 405 14.61 -19.79 1.55
CA GLY A 405 13.52 -19.61 2.52
C GLY A 405 12.15 -19.87 1.89
N MET A 406 11.89 -19.26 0.74
CA MET A 406 10.62 -19.44 0.02
C MET A 406 10.44 -20.86 -0.53
N ASN A 407 11.49 -21.48 -1.06
CA ASN A 407 11.42 -22.88 -1.50
C ASN A 407 11.06 -23.82 -0.33
N TYR A 408 11.62 -23.59 0.85
CA TYR A 408 11.27 -24.35 2.05
C TYR A 408 9.81 -24.15 2.45
N LEU A 409 9.30 -22.91 2.45
CA LEU A 409 7.90 -22.63 2.77
C LEU A 409 6.96 -23.34 1.79
N HIS A 410 7.23 -23.24 0.48
CA HIS A 410 6.43 -23.88 -0.56
C HIS A 410 6.43 -25.41 -0.46
N GLN A 411 7.58 -26.02 -0.17
CA GLN A 411 7.68 -27.47 0.08
C GLN A 411 6.86 -27.93 1.29
N ASN A 412 6.59 -27.04 2.24
CA ASN A 412 5.73 -27.30 3.40
C ASN A 412 4.28 -26.83 3.18
N ASN A 413 3.88 -26.55 1.93
CA ASN A 413 2.55 -26.05 1.55
C ASN A 413 2.15 -24.72 2.21
N ILE A 414 3.14 -23.85 2.49
CA ILE A 414 2.94 -22.52 3.05
C ILE A 414 3.14 -21.48 1.94
N ILE A 415 2.07 -20.77 1.58
CA ILE A 415 2.12 -19.64 0.63
C ILE A 415 2.27 -18.35 1.43
N HIS A 416 3.30 -17.55 1.16
CA HIS A 416 3.64 -16.37 1.95
C HIS A 416 2.63 -15.23 1.79
N ARG A 417 2.20 -14.93 0.55
CA ARG A 417 1.18 -13.92 0.17
C ARG A 417 1.55 -12.45 0.35
N ASP A 418 2.47 -12.13 1.25
CA ASP A 418 2.98 -10.77 1.49
C ASP A 418 4.51 -10.66 1.30
N LEU A 419 5.06 -11.29 0.26
CA LEU A 419 6.51 -11.27 0.05
C LEU A 419 6.94 -9.88 -0.46
N LYS A 420 7.75 -9.18 0.31
CA LYS A 420 8.29 -7.84 -0.02
C LYS A 420 9.57 -7.58 0.76
N THR A 421 10.38 -6.64 0.32
CA THR A 421 11.66 -6.31 0.99
C THR A 421 11.51 -5.84 2.44
N ALA A 422 10.33 -5.35 2.86
CA ALA A 422 10.04 -5.03 4.24
C ALA A 422 9.90 -6.28 5.15
N ASN A 423 9.52 -7.43 4.57
CA ASN A 423 9.37 -8.72 5.25
C ASN A 423 10.59 -9.63 5.05
N LEU A 424 11.66 -9.10 4.47
CA LEU A 424 12.95 -9.77 4.34
C LEU A 424 13.90 -9.14 5.33
N LEU A 425 14.27 -9.89 6.38
CA LEU A 425 15.07 -9.38 7.49
C LEU A 425 16.50 -9.89 7.41
N MET A 426 17.44 -9.10 7.95
CA MET A 426 18.86 -9.38 7.88
C MET A 426 19.51 -9.43 9.26
N ASP A 427 20.37 -10.43 9.46
CA ASP A 427 21.13 -10.61 10.70
C ASP A 427 22.50 -9.91 10.65
N GLU A 428 23.26 -10.03 11.74
CA GLU A 428 24.60 -9.43 11.90
C GLU A 428 25.57 -9.82 10.77
N ASN A 429 25.43 -11.05 10.29
CA ASN A 429 26.28 -11.71 9.30
C ASN A 429 25.80 -11.52 7.85
N MET A 430 24.82 -10.62 7.62
CA MET A 430 24.20 -10.36 6.33
C MET A 430 23.43 -11.56 5.76
N VAL A 431 23.05 -12.54 6.59
CA VAL A 431 22.15 -13.63 6.19
C VAL A 431 20.72 -13.10 6.19
N VAL A 432 20.00 -13.40 5.12
CA VAL A 432 18.62 -12.96 4.95
C VAL A 432 17.65 -14.08 5.32
N LYS A 433 16.61 -13.69 6.05
CA LYS A 433 15.51 -14.56 6.47
C LYS A 433 14.16 -13.96 6.07
N VAL A 434 13.26 -14.82 5.62
CA VAL A 434 11.86 -14.48 5.33
C VAL A 434 11.07 -14.38 6.64
N ALA A 435 10.38 -13.27 6.86
CA ALA A 435 9.57 -12.97 8.06
C ALA A 435 8.09 -12.77 7.69
N ASP A 436 7.22 -12.63 8.69
CA ASP A 436 5.77 -12.35 8.51
C ASP A 436 5.00 -13.32 7.60
N PHE A 437 5.50 -14.55 7.44
CA PHE A 437 4.82 -15.64 6.73
C PHE A 437 3.70 -16.29 7.55
N GLY A 438 3.50 -15.89 8.81
CA GLY A 438 2.48 -16.50 9.69
C GLY A 438 1.05 -16.02 9.42
N VAL A 439 0.85 -14.99 8.59
CA VAL A 439 -0.47 -14.62 8.01
C VAL A 439 -0.80 -15.49 6.79
N ALA A 440 0.08 -16.44 6.42
CA ALA A 440 -0.15 -17.39 5.35
C ALA A 440 -1.41 -18.23 5.61
N ARG A 441 -2.40 -18.16 4.72
CA ARG A 441 -3.57 -19.03 4.83
C ARG A 441 -3.26 -20.38 4.20
N VAL A 442 -3.58 -21.46 4.90
CA VAL A 442 -3.60 -22.81 4.33
C VAL A 442 -4.75 -22.87 3.34
N GLN A 443 -4.47 -22.79 2.04
CA GLN A 443 -5.34 -23.12 0.88
C GLN A 443 -6.84 -22.71 0.97
N ALA A 444 -7.19 -21.72 1.80
CA ALA A 444 -8.56 -21.30 2.05
C ALA A 444 -8.95 -20.17 1.10
N GLN A 445 -10.09 -20.36 0.44
CA GLN A 445 -10.67 -19.55 -0.63
C GLN A 445 -11.17 -18.15 -0.20
N SER A 446 -11.06 -17.76 1.06
CA SER A 446 -11.46 -16.44 1.52
C SER A 446 -10.25 -15.49 1.48
N GLY A 447 -9.98 -14.85 0.35
CA GLY A 447 -9.05 -13.73 0.27
C GLY A 447 -9.66 -12.50 0.95
N VAL A 448 -9.14 -12.12 2.11
CA VAL A 448 -9.55 -10.94 2.87
C VAL A 448 -8.25 -10.20 3.14
N MET A 449 -7.90 -9.20 2.31
CA MET A 449 -6.67 -8.42 2.44
C MET A 449 -7.01 -6.93 2.28
N THR A 450 -6.78 -6.16 3.34
CA THR A 450 -7.17 -4.75 3.42
C THR A 450 -6.28 -3.88 2.54
N ALA A 451 -6.91 -2.88 1.90
CA ALA A 451 -6.27 -1.93 1.00
C ALA A 451 -5.28 -0.96 1.66
N GLU A 452 -5.13 -1.06 2.97
CA GLU A 452 -4.37 -0.12 3.78
C GLU A 452 -2.86 -0.35 3.80
N THR A 453 -2.38 -1.52 3.40
CA THR A 453 -1.01 -1.99 3.77
C THR A 453 0.13 -1.54 2.85
N GLY A 454 -0.12 -0.79 1.77
CA GLY A 454 0.96 -0.32 0.87
C GLY A 454 1.70 -1.44 0.12
N THR A 455 1.29 -2.70 0.28
CA THR A 455 1.88 -3.91 -0.31
C THR A 455 1.63 -4.03 -1.82
N TYR A 456 0.65 -3.30 -2.36
CA TYR A 456 0.20 -3.42 -3.75
C TYR A 456 1.30 -3.43 -4.81
N ARG A 457 2.42 -2.74 -4.57
CA ARG A 457 3.55 -2.67 -5.50
C ARG A 457 4.23 -4.02 -5.76
N TRP A 458 4.20 -4.96 -4.80
CA TRP A 458 4.81 -6.28 -4.94
C TRP A 458 3.78 -7.37 -5.29
N MET A 459 2.49 -7.05 -5.38
CA MET A 459 1.44 -8.05 -5.56
C MET A 459 1.35 -8.53 -7.00
N ALA A 460 1.10 -9.83 -7.15
CA ALA A 460 0.82 -10.46 -8.44
C ALA A 460 -0.56 -10.02 -8.99
N PRO A 461 -0.74 -9.95 -10.32
CA PRO A 461 -1.99 -9.50 -10.92
C PRO A 461 -3.20 -10.33 -10.47
N GLU A 462 -3.06 -11.66 -10.39
CA GLU A 462 -4.15 -12.54 -9.94
C GLU A 462 -4.55 -12.32 -8.47
N VAL A 463 -3.62 -11.86 -7.63
CA VAL A 463 -3.90 -11.53 -6.23
C VAL A 463 -4.63 -10.18 -6.16
N ILE A 464 -4.22 -9.19 -6.96
CA ILE A 464 -4.90 -7.89 -7.07
C ILE A 464 -6.34 -8.07 -7.59
N GLU A 465 -6.52 -8.93 -8.58
CA GLU A 465 -7.82 -9.26 -9.18
C GLU A 465 -8.67 -10.21 -8.31
N HIS A 466 -8.18 -10.63 -7.14
CA HIS A 466 -8.86 -11.58 -6.24
C HIS A 466 -9.24 -12.91 -6.93
N LYS A 467 -8.49 -13.31 -7.96
CA LYS A 467 -8.63 -14.61 -8.63
C LYS A 467 -8.04 -15.72 -7.76
N PRO A 468 -8.41 -16.98 -7.99
CA PRO A 468 -7.70 -18.11 -7.40
C PRO A 468 -6.21 -18.03 -7.75
N TYR A 469 -5.36 -18.08 -6.73
CA TYR A 469 -3.91 -18.02 -6.87
C TYR A 469 -3.25 -19.14 -6.08
N ASP A 470 -2.04 -19.51 -6.49
CA ASP A 470 -1.22 -20.51 -5.84
C ASP A 470 0.12 -19.89 -5.40
N GLN A 471 1.10 -20.74 -5.13
CA GLN A 471 2.45 -20.35 -4.74
C GLN A 471 3.19 -19.50 -5.80
N LYS A 472 2.72 -19.44 -7.05
CA LYS A 472 3.30 -18.60 -8.11
C LYS A 472 3.04 -17.11 -7.91
N ALA A 473 2.10 -16.73 -7.05
CA ALA A 473 1.94 -15.35 -6.60
C ALA A 473 3.20 -14.86 -5.88
N ASP A 474 3.78 -15.68 -4.98
CA ASP A 474 5.02 -15.34 -4.28
C ASP A 474 6.21 -15.21 -5.23
N VAL A 475 6.21 -15.95 -6.35
CA VAL A 475 7.26 -15.85 -7.38
C VAL A 475 7.23 -14.50 -8.07
N PHE A 476 6.03 -13.97 -8.36
CA PHE A 476 5.89 -12.62 -8.90
C PHE A 476 6.43 -11.58 -7.92
N SER A 477 6.02 -11.69 -6.66
CA SER A 477 6.48 -10.81 -5.59
C SER A 477 8.00 -10.87 -5.38
N PHE A 478 8.58 -12.06 -5.50
CA PHE A 478 10.03 -12.25 -5.52
C PHE A 478 10.69 -11.55 -6.70
N GLY A 479 10.10 -11.59 -7.90
CA GLY A 479 10.60 -10.86 -9.06
C GLY A 479 10.67 -9.35 -8.82
N ILE A 480 9.62 -8.77 -8.23
CA ILE A 480 9.61 -7.35 -7.86
C ILE A 480 10.65 -7.04 -6.77
N ALA A 481 10.76 -7.88 -5.74
CA ALA A 481 11.77 -7.72 -4.69
C ALA A 481 13.20 -7.85 -5.22
N LEU A 482 13.44 -8.75 -6.19
CA LEU A 482 14.73 -8.92 -6.85
C LEU A 482 15.10 -7.70 -7.71
N TRP A 483 14.11 -7.09 -8.38
CA TRP A 483 14.32 -5.85 -9.09
C TRP A 483 14.68 -4.70 -8.12
N GLU A 484 13.99 -4.61 -7.00
CA GLU A 484 14.28 -3.61 -5.96
C GLU A 484 15.69 -3.81 -5.35
N LEU A 485 16.13 -5.05 -5.14
CA LEU A 485 17.51 -5.37 -4.74
C LEU A 485 18.54 -4.92 -5.77
N LEU A 486 18.20 -5.02 -7.06
CA LEU A 486 19.06 -4.69 -8.18
C LEU A 486 19.22 -3.19 -8.38
N THR A 487 18.12 -2.44 -8.28
CA THR A 487 18.11 -0.99 -8.55
C THR A 487 18.31 -0.16 -7.30
N GLY A 488 17.95 -0.69 -6.12
CA GLY A 488 17.83 0.10 -4.89
C GLY A 488 16.67 1.11 -4.94
N GLU A 489 15.78 1.01 -5.93
CA GLU A 489 14.66 1.93 -6.12
C GLU A 489 13.34 1.34 -5.63
N ILE A 490 12.44 2.21 -5.16
CA ILE A 490 11.08 1.80 -4.79
C ILE A 490 10.32 1.39 -6.05
N PRO A 491 9.70 0.19 -6.11
CA PRO A 491 8.95 -0.25 -7.27
C PRO A 491 7.82 0.71 -7.63
N TYR A 492 7.77 1.15 -8.89
CA TYR A 492 6.78 2.10 -9.40
C TYR A 492 6.76 3.43 -8.62
N SER A 493 7.94 3.96 -8.24
CA SER A 493 8.11 5.14 -7.39
C SER A 493 7.31 6.38 -7.82
N SER A 494 7.00 6.52 -9.11
CA SER A 494 6.22 7.63 -9.67
C SER A 494 4.69 7.49 -9.54
N MET A 495 4.19 6.40 -8.94
CA MET A 495 2.77 6.08 -8.84
C MET A 495 2.38 5.84 -7.38
N THR A 496 1.12 6.04 -7.00
CA THR A 496 0.60 5.54 -5.72
C THR A 496 0.56 4.00 -5.73
N PRO A 497 0.56 3.32 -4.56
CA PRO A 497 0.47 1.86 -4.53
C PRO A 497 -0.74 1.28 -5.29
N LEU A 498 -1.89 1.97 -5.23
CA LEU A 498 -3.11 1.55 -5.93
C LEU A 498 -3.01 1.80 -7.45
N GLN A 499 -2.45 2.93 -7.89
CA GLN A 499 -2.15 3.17 -9.30
C GLN A 499 -1.18 2.13 -9.88
N ALA A 500 -0.16 1.73 -9.10
CA ALA A 500 0.75 0.66 -9.49
C ALA A 500 0.00 -0.67 -9.68
N ALA A 501 -0.87 -1.05 -8.73
CA ALA A 501 -1.70 -2.25 -8.86
C ALA A 501 -2.60 -2.22 -10.11
N VAL A 502 -3.30 -1.12 -10.36
CA VAL A 502 -4.14 -0.93 -11.55
C VAL A 502 -3.29 -1.04 -12.83
N GLY A 503 -2.11 -0.41 -12.85
CA GLY A 503 -1.18 -0.48 -13.98
C GLY A 503 -0.67 -1.91 -14.25
N VAL A 504 -0.35 -2.67 -13.19
CA VAL A 504 0.09 -4.07 -13.29
C VAL A 504 -1.00 -4.95 -13.89
N VAL A 505 -2.25 -4.77 -13.49
CA VAL A 505 -3.41 -5.57 -13.95
C VAL A 505 -3.84 -5.17 -15.36
N GLN A 506 -4.13 -3.88 -15.58
CA GLN A 506 -4.77 -3.41 -16.82
C GLN A 506 -3.77 -3.20 -17.95
N LYS A 507 -2.58 -2.67 -17.65
CA LYS A 507 -1.57 -2.28 -18.65
C LYS A 507 -0.41 -3.27 -18.73
N ARG A 508 -0.45 -4.35 -17.95
CA ARG A 508 0.65 -5.31 -17.78
C ARG A 508 1.97 -4.61 -17.45
N LEU A 509 1.89 -3.53 -16.68
CA LEU A 509 3.05 -2.71 -16.33
C LEU A 509 4.07 -3.54 -15.55
N ARG A 510 5.36 -3.37 -15.86
CA ARG A 510 6.49 -3.96 -15.13
C ARG A 510 7.60 -2.93 -14.92
N PRO A 511 8.43 -3.06 -13.87
CA PRO A 511 9.55 -2.16 -13.68
C PRO A 511 10.58 -2.30 -14.80
N VAL A 512 11.26 -1.21 -15.15
CA VAL A 512 12.26 -1.20 -16.22
C VAL A 512 13.54 -1.87 -15.71
N ILE A 513 14.02 -2.91 -16.39
CA ILE A 513 15.30 -3.56 -16.06
C ILE A 513 16.46 -2.69 -16.61
N PRO A 514 17.46 -2.32 -15.78
CA PRO A 514 18.62 -1.58 -16.26
C PRO A 514 19.41 -2.33 -17.35
N LYS A 515 19.87 -1.62 -18.39
CA LYS A 515 20.57 -2.21 -19.55
C LYS A 515 21.89 -2.93 -19.21
N ASN A 516 22.51 -2.59 -18.08
CA ASN A 516 23.76 -3.17 -17.59
C ASN A 516 23.55 -4.41 -16.70
N THR A 517 22.32 -4.91 -16.58
CA THR A 517 22.00 -6.11 -15.79
C THR A 517 22.57 -7.37 -16.45
N HIS A 518 23.00 -8.34 -15.63
CA HIS A 518 23.45 -9.64 -16.13
C HIS A 518 22.35 -10.29 -16.98
N PRO A 519 22.60 -10.76 -18.23
CA PRO A 519 21.54 -11.22 -19.13
C PRO A 519 20.64 -12.31 -18.54
N VAL A 520 21.24 -13.31 -17.89
CA VAL A 520 20.50 -14.41 -17.25
C VAL A 520 19.66 -13.92 -16.05
N LEU A 521 20.11 -12.87 -15.36
CA LEU A 521 19.36 -12.28 -14.25
C LEU A 521 18.17 -11.45 -14.76
N ALA A 522 18.36 -10.73 -15.87
CA ALA A 522 17.27 -10.01 -16.53
C ALA A 522 16.19 -10.98 -17.05
N GLU A 523 16.60 -12.08 -17.69
CA GLU A 523 15.67 -13.13 -18.13
C GLU A 523 14.93 -13.78 -16.95
N LEU A 524 15.63 -14.04 -15.83
CA LEU A 524 15.01 -14.55 -14.61
C LEU A 524 13.94 -13.59 -14.07
N LEU A 525 14.23 -12.29 -14.00
CA LEU A 525 13.26 -11.26 -13.60
C LEU A 525 12.02 -11.29 -14.51
N GLU A 526 12.23 -11.33 -15.82
CA GLU A 526 11.17 -11.38 -16.82
C GLU A 526 10.28 -12.63 -16.68
N ARG A 527 10.88 -13.78 -16.38
CA ARG A 527 10.16 -15.03 -16.11
C ARG A 527 9.39 -14.99 -14.80
N CYS A 528 9.96 -14.42 -13.73
CA CYS A 528 9.31 -14.35 -12.41
C CYS A 528 8.01 -13.54 -12.43
N TRP A 529 7.92 -12.47 -13.23
CA TRP A 529 6.73 -11.60 -13.28
C TRP A 529 5.88 -11.75 -14.55
N ARG A 530 5.92 -12.92 -15.21
CA ARG A 530 5.01 -13.23 -16.32
C ARG A 530 3.55 -13.05 -15.91
N GLN A 531 2.72 -12.63 -16.87
CA GLN A 531 1.30 -12.40 -16.60
C GLN A 531 0.61 -13.70 -16.18
N ASP A 532 0.83 -14.78 -16.95
CA ASP A 532 0.34 -16.11 -16.63
C ASP A 532 1.18 -16.73 -15.49
N PRO A 533 0.57 -17.11 -14.35
CA PRO A 533 1.26 -17.79 -13.25
C PRO A 533 1.91 -19.12 -13.65
N THR A 534 1.39 -19.81 -14.67
CA THR A 534 1.91 -21.11 -15.10
C THR A 534 3.29 -20.99 -15.75
N GLU A 535 3.56 -19.87 -16.43
CA GLU A 535 4.84 -19.57 -17.09
C GLU A 535 5.95 -19.18 -16.10
N ARG A 536 5.59 -18.84 -14.86
CA ARG A 536 6.56 -18.44 -13.82
C ARG A 536 7.33 -19.66 -13.32
N PRO A 537 8.65 -19.58 -13.09
CA PRO A 537 9.43 -20.68 -12.52
C PRO A 537 8.99 -20.96 -11.07
N ASN A 538 9.27 -22.15 -10.55
CA ASN A 538 9.19 -22.40 -9.11
C ASN A 538 10.51 -21.99 -8.41
N PHE A 539 10.51 -21.91 -7.08
CA PHE A 539 11.73 -21.52 -6.35
C PHE A 539 12.89 -22.53 -6.44
N THR A 540 12.62 -23.79 -6.78
CA THR A 540 13.69 -24.77 -7.05
C THR A 540 14.46 -24.38 -8.32
N GLU A 541 13.76 -24.09 -9.42
CA GLU A 541 14.36 -23.59 -10.66
C GLU A 541 15.10 -22.26 -10.46
N ILE A 542 14.47 -21.30 -9.74
CA ILE A 542 15.09 -20.00 -9.43
C ILE A 542 16.42 -20.19 -8.70
N LEU A 543 16.47 -21.10 -7.72
CA LEU A 543 17.69 -21.40 -6.96
C LEU A 543 18.81 -21.95 -7.83
N GLU A 544 18.49 -22.82 -8.78
CA GLU A 544 19.48 -23.37 -9.71
C GLU A 544 20.06 -22.28 -10.61
N ILE A 545 19.20 -21.42 -11.18
CA ILE A 545 19.62 -20.31 -12.03
C ILE A 545 20.50 -19.33 -11.25
N LEU A 546 20.10 -18.94 -10.04
CA LEU A 546 20.87 -17.99 -9.22
C LEU A 546 22.25 -18.55 -8.83
N LYS A 547 22.35 -19.84 -8.50
CA LYS A 547 23.63 -20.51 -8.22
C LYS A 547 24.53 -20.53 -9.45
N GLN A 548 23.99 -20.86 -10.62
CA GLN A 548 24.74 -20.84 -11.88
C GLN A 548 25.32 -19.44 -12.17
N ILE A 549 24.54 -18.38 -11.95
CA ILE A 549 25.03 -17.00 -12.11
C ILE A 549 26.14 -16.72 -11.09
N ALA A 550 25.96 -17.11 -9.83
CA ALA A 550 26.97 -16.90 -8.78
C ALA A 550 28.30 -17.59 -9.13
N ASP A 551 28.26 -18.85 -9.55
CA ASP A 551 29.44 -19.63 -9.94
C ASP A 551 30.17 -18.99 -11.15
N GLN A 552 29.43 -18.49 -12.14
CA GLN A 552 30.00 -17.79 -13.29
C GLN A 552 30.70 -16.48 -12.89
N VAL A 553 30.08 -15.71 -11.98
CA VAL A 553 30.64 -14.44 -11.50
C VAL A 553 31.90 -14.67 -10.67
N GLU A 554 31.92 -15.70 -9.82
CA GLU A 554 33.10 -16.07 -9.01
C GLU A 554 34.27 -16.52 -9.89
N ASN A 555 34.02 -17.42 -10.86
CA ASN A 555 35.03 -17.91 -11.80
C ASN A 555 35.63 -16.78 -12.66
N ASN A 556 34.80 -15.85 -13.16
CA ASN A 556 35.28 -14.70 -13.91
C ASN A 556 36.11 -13.73 -13.05
N GLY A 557 35.79 -13.61 -11.76
CA GLY A 557 36.58 -12.85 -10.79
C GLY A 557 37.97 -13.44 -10.55
N GLU A 558 38.09 -14.77 -10.49
CA GLU A 558 39.38 -15.45 -10.34
C GLU A 558 40.27 -15.32 -11.57
N HIS A 559 39.69 -15.43 -12.78
CA HIS A 559 40.43 -15.24 -14.03
C HIS A 559 40.96 -13.80 -14.18
N ARG A 560 40.17 -12.79 -13.79
CA ARG A 560 40.65 -11.39 -13.73
C ARG A 560 41.77 -11.22 -12.71
N ARG A 561 41.63 -11.74 -11.49
CA ARG A 561 42.69 -11.69 -10.46
C ARG A 561 43.98 -12.40 -10.88
N LYS A 562 43.90 -13.51 -11.61
CA LYS A 562 45.08 -14.20 -12.18
C LYS A 562 45.73 -13.37 -13.29
N LYS A 563 44.93 -12.72 -14.15
CA LYS A 563 45.44 -11.84 -15.22
C LYS A 563 46.09 -10.57 -14.68
N ASP A 564 45.54 -9.98 -13.61
CA ASP A 564 46.10 -8.80 -12.94
C ASP A 564 47.39 -9.12 -12.15
N LYS A 565 47.49 -10.34 -11.59
CA LYS A 565 48.75 -10.84 -11.01
C LYS A 565 49.81 -11.09 -12.08
N LEU A 566 49.42 -11.60 -13.25
CA LEU A 566 50.35 -11.82 -14.38
C LEU A 566 50.82 -10.49 -14.97
N SER A 567 49.93 -9.51 -15.14
CA SER A 567 50.30 -8.17 -15.65
C SER A 567 51.17 -7.42 -14.64
N GLY A 568 50.84 -7.45 -13.34
CA GLY A 568 51.66 -6.87 -12.28
C GLY A 568 53.05 -7.50 -12.15
N ALA A 569 53.18 -8.81 -12.37
CA ALA A 569 54.47 -9.51 -12.39
C ALA A 569 55.31 -9.14 -13.63
N VAL A 570 54.68 -8.95 -14.79
CA VAL A 570 55.36 -8.47 -16.01
C VAL A 570 55.86 -7.04 -15.83
N PHE A 571 55.07 -6.14 -15.24
CA PHE A 571 55.51 -4.76 -14.93
C PHE A 571 56.64 -4.71 -13.88
N SER A 572 56.69 -5.67 -12.94
CA SER A 572 57.80 -5.80 -11.98
C SER A 572 59.10 -6.29 -12.65
N ALA A 573 59.00 -7.19 -13.64
CA ALA A 573 60.16 -7.69 -14.38
C ALA A 573 60.81 -6.62 -15.29
N PHE A 574 60.01 -5.73 -15.89
CA PHE A 574 60.53 -4.63 -16.72
C PHE A 574 61.21 -3.52 -15.92
N LYS A 575 60.98 -3.40 -14.60
CA LYS A 575 61.67 -2.44 -13.72
C LYS A 575 63.02 -2.91 -13.17
N LYS A 576 63.39 -4.19 -13.34
CA LYS A 576 64.68 -4.75 -12.89
C LYS A 576 65.75 -4.85 -14.00
N GLY A 577 65.47 -4.35 -15.21
CA GLY A 577 66.38 -4.40 -16.36
C GLY A 577 67.14 -3.11 -16.69
N TYR A 578 67.00 -2.06 -15.87
CA TYR A 578 67.76 -0.82 -16.01
C TYR A 578 68.36 -0.44 -14.66
N HIS A 579 69.45 -1.10 -14.28
CA HIS A 579 70.44 -0.57 -13.36
C HIS A 579 71.83 -1.09 -13.74
#